data_AF-A0A2E7L6D6-F1
#
_entry.id   AF-A0A2E7L6D6-F1
#
_cell.length_a   1.000
_cell.length_b   1.000
_cell.length_c   1.000
_cell.angle_alpha   90.00
_cell.angle_beta   90.00
_cell.angle_gamma   90.00
#
_symmetry.space_group_name_H-M   'P 1'
#
loop_
_entity.id
_entity.type
_entity.pdbx_description
1 polymer ?
#
loop_
_entity_poly.entity_id
_entity_poly.type
_entity_poly.pdbx_seq_one_letter_code
_entity_poly.pdbx_strand_id
1 'polypeptide(L)'
;MMRLTRTGFTMCPRDIQRATVQGSWSPRRLVLESNNPPMNTNHATWLKMNRPAPCRTKFLRLVALLIGCSLALPWQVPLAAHRGSDSATTQCTSTRLVVATQQPAGAQVAPEPRVQIAPKHRPRVIVVQPVILCNDDGSTPAVHAFPKRLIDRVYTKAKLELLYLQPRRWHHGKARRGEITQQQIIRDGRHQGIISPDKRIVTLLFASATDRKKGPSGHGQQGGSICFVRLGPSDRQADPLQQAFVVAHELGHCLNLRPVVNDPAVPNVTANLQGEGAIRERLATTGLHDTQRDTVLRSPLVMDRLRFYTLAEAQEQIVDETWEPYITGATDDMLRFSIGLAADDPLPQQPQTRRRFAEQKYTDKVLDFTAGEKTLLTGMVQRLQALIGSSWPGVPRLPWHFVKVDGTFCKGMAHTRGLSIFLSG
;
A
#
# COMPACT_ATOMS: atom_id res chain seq x y z
N MET A 1 -6.77 -40.32 53.42
CA MET A 1 -6.12 -39.96 54.70
C MET A 1 -5.60 -38.53 54.54
N MET A 2 -6.09 -37.50 55.25
CA MET A 2 -5.77 -37.14 56.66
C MET A 2 -4.25 -37.05 56.89
N ARG A 3 -3.65 -35.95 57.38
CA ARG A 3 -4.07 -34.98 58.43
C ARG A 3 -3.58 -33.53 58.08
N LEU A 4 -4.36 -32.45 58.28
CA LEU A 4 -4.46 -31.52 59.46
C LEU A 4 -3.16 -30.71 59.74
N THR A 5 -3.13 -29.42 60.14
CA THR A 5 -4.07 -28.43 60.78
C THR A 5 -3.81 -26.99 60.23
N ARG A 6 -4.73 -26.00 60.16
CA ARG A 6 -5.41 -25.17 61.22
C ARG A 6 -4.41 -24.37 62.10
N THR A 7 -4.54 -23.08 62.48
CA THR A 7 -5.55 -21.98 62.45
C THR A 7 -4.88 -20.64 62.01
N GLY A 8 -5.43 -19.40 62.01
CA GLY A 8 -6.81 -18.88 62.18
C GLY A 8 -7.05 -17.96 63.41
N PHE A 9 -7.16 -16.62 63.26
CA PHE A 9 -7.65 -15.66 64.29
C PHE A 9 -8.19 -14.31 63.72
N THR A 10 -9.00 -13.58 64.51
CA THR A 10 -9.81 -12.39 64.13
C THR A 10 -9.95 -11.36 65.28
N MET A 11 -10.37 -10.11 64.95
CA MET A 11 -11.04 -9.06 65.76
C MET A 11 -10.37 -7.67 66.00
N CYS A 12 -11.02 -6.65 65.40
CA CYS A 12 -11.33 -5.24 65.77
C CYS A 12 -11.36 -4.78 67.27
N PRO A 13 -11.65 -3.48 67.63
CA PRO A 13 -11.23 -2.15 67.10
C PRO A 13 -11.10 -0.99 68.18
N ARG A 14 -10.96 0.30 67.76
CA ARG A 14 -10.97 1.61 68.53
C ARG A 14 -9.61 2.06 69.16
N ASP A 15 -9.29 3.33 69.47
CA ASP A 15 -9.97 4.67 69.53
C ASP A 15 -9.15 5.76 68.76
N ILE A 16 -9.70 6.76 68.06
CA ILE A 16 -10.20 8.10 68.48
C ILE A 16 -9.26 8.98 69.33
N GLN A 17 -8.69 10.04 68.74
CA GLN A 17 -8.63 11.40 69.32
C GLN A 17 -8.68 12.50 68.23
N ARG A 18 -9.09 13.72 68.61
CA ARG A 18 -9.49 14.83 67.71
C ARG A 18 -8.41 15.91 67.57
N ALA A 19 -8.33 16.54 66.39
CA ALA A 19 -7.95 17.95 66.26
C ALA A 19 -8.62 18.62 65.04
N THR A 20 -9.26 19.77 65.26
CA THR A 20 -9.92 20.69 64.31
C THR A 20 -9.04 21.94 64.13
N VAL A 21 -9.02 22.72 63.04
CA VAL A 21 -9.79 22.78 61.76
C VAL A 21 -8.91 23.62 60.77
N GLN A 22 -8.98 23.53 59.42
CA GLN A 22 -9.86 24.29 58.50
C GLN A 22 -9.29 24.15 57.04
N GLY A 23 -10.11 24.25 55.97
CA GLY A 23 -9.60 24.60 54.63
C GLY A 23 -9.81 23.62 53.45
N SER A 24 -10.97 23.72 52.79
CA SER A 24 -11.27 23.48 51.35
C SER A 24 -10.81 22.21 50.59
N TRP A 25 -11.79 21.59 49.91
CA TRP A 25 -11.67 20.55 48.87
C TRP A 25 -10.87 21.04 47.63
N SER A 26 -10.30 20.23 46.72
CA SER A 26 -10.87 19.07 46.01
C SER A 26 -9.77 18.14 45.42
N PRO A 27 -10.08 16.93 44.87
CA PRO A 27 -9.19 15.78 44.98
C PRO A 27 -8.16 15.59 43.84
N ARG A 28 -6.96 15.14 44.22
CA ARG A 28 -6.05 14.41 43.33
C ARG A 28 -6.65 13.04 43.00
N ARG A 29 -6.85 12.73 41.72
CA ARG A 29 -7.14 11.36 41.28
C ARG A 29 -5.83 10.59 41.17
N LEU A 30 -5.69 9.47 41.89
CA LEU A 30 -4.58 8.54 41.69
C LEU A 30 -4.61 8.00 40.25
N VAL A 31 -3.46 8.03 39.59
CA VAL A 31 -3.23 7.28 38.35
C VAL A 31 -2.59 5.96 38.75
N LEU A 32 -3.29 4.85 38.52
CA LEU A 32 -2.71 3.52 38.56
C LEU A 32 -1.90 3.31 37.28
N GLU A 33 -0.59 3.12 37.42
CA GLU A 33 0.28 2.74 36.29
C GLU A 33 -0.02 1.30 35.88
N SER A 34 -0.74 1.12 34.76
CA SER A 34 -0.85 -0.18 34.10
C SER A 34 0.36 -0.37 33.17
N ASN A 35 1.34 -1.15 33.62
CA ASN A 35 2.43 -1.62 32.76
C ASN A 35 1.92 -2.61 31.70
N ASN A 36 1.46 -2.08 30.57
CA ASN A 36 1.28 -2.81 29.31
C ASN A 36 1.39 -1.83 28.13
N PRO A 37 2.18 -2.12 27.09
CA PRO A 37 2.23 -1.27 25.90
C PRO A 37 0.91 -1.38 25.11
N PRO A 38 0.33 -0.27 24.62
CA PRO A 38 -0.89 -0.33 23.82
C PRO A 38 -0.63 -0.99 22.47
N MET A 39 -1.39 -2.04 22.14
CA MET A 39 -1.43 -2.60 20.79
C MET A 39 -1.89 -1.53 19.79
N ASN A 40 -1.11 -1.34 18.73
CA ASN A 40 -1.34 -0.32 17.70
C ASN A 40 -2.41 -0.77 16.69
N THR A 41 -3.69 -0.45 16.96
CA THR A 41 -4.85 -0.81 16.12
C THR A 41 -5.05 0.10 14.89
N ASN A 42 -3.97 0.47 14.19
CA ASN A 42 -4.01 1.36 13.01
C ASN A 42 -3.67 0.67 11.67
N HIS A 43 -4.18 -0.54 11.43
CA HIS A 43 -3.93 -1.26 10.16
C HIS A 43 -5.22 -1.72 9.44
N ALA A 44 -6.09 -0.75 9.13
CA ALA A 44 -7.12 -0.91 8.10
C ALA A 44 -7.44 0.45 7.44
N THR A 45 -6.56 0.96 6.57
CA THR A 45 -6.86 2.17 5.77
C THR A 45 -6.29 2.08 4.36
N TRP A 46 -6.69 1.04 3.63
CA TRP A 46 -6.69 1.08 2.18
C TRP A 46 -7.99 1.75 1.68
N LEU A 47 -7.87 2.75 0.81
CA LEU A 47 -8.96 3.52 0.19
C LEU A 47 -9.86 4.37 1.13
N LYS A 48 -9.29 5.41 1.76
CA LYS A 48 -10.07 6.63 2.07
C LYS A 48 -10.43 7.36 0.75
N MET A 49 -11.56 6.98 0.15
CA MET A 49 -12.09 7.59 -1.08
C MET A 49 -12.79 8.92 -0.82
N ASN A 50 -12.06 10.04 -0.93
CA ASN A 50 -12.65 11.39 -0.93
C ASN A 50 -13.21 11.75 -2.33
N ARG A 51 -14.30 11.10 -2.76
CA ARG A 51 -15.09 11.43 -3.97
C ARG A 51 -16.59 11.16 -3.77
N PRO A 52 -17.48 11.87 -4.50
CA PRO A 52 -18.92 11.88 -4.22
C PRO A 52 -19.60 10.50 -4.34
N ALA A 53 -20.70 10.37 -3.60
CA ALA A 53 -21.46 9.13 -3.37
C ALA A 53 -21.70 8.21 -4.58
N PRO A 54 -22.14 8.67 -5.78
CA PRO A 54 -22.50 7.76 -6.88
C PRO A 54 -21.32 6.93 -7.42
N CYS A 55 -20.08 7.40 -7.29
CA CYS A 55 -18.90 6.63 -7.68
C CYS A 55 -18.56 5.51 -6.68
N ARG A 56 -18.79 5.76 -5.38
CA ARG A 56 -18.50 4.80 -4.31
C ARG A 56 -19.41 3.58 -4.36
N THR A 57 -20.71 3.79 -4.62
CA THR A 57 -21.69 2.69 -4.74
C THR A 57 -21.41 1.78 -5.94
N LYS A 58 -20.99 2.35 -7.09
CA LYS A 58 -20.60 1.55 -8.26
C LYS A 58 -19.33 0.74 -8.01
N PHE A 59 -18.33 1.33 -7.35
CA PHE A 59 -17.10 0.61 -6.96
C PHE A 59 -17.39 -0.53 -5.97
N LEU A 60 -18.17 -0.27 -4.91
CA LEU A 60 -18.54 -1.29 -3.92
C LEU A 60 -19.36 -2.44 -4.53
N ARG A 61 -20.30 -2.16 -5.45
CA ARG A 61 -21.03 -3.21 -6.18
C ARG A 61 -20.11 -4.04 -7.09
N LEU A 62 -19.12 -3.41 -7.74
CA LEU A 62 -18.16 -4.10 -8.59
C LEU A 62 -17.20 -4.99 -7.78
N VAL A 63 -16.76 -4.51 -6.62
CA VAL A 63 -15.97 -5.30 -5.65
C VAL A 63 -16.80 -6.45 -5.09
N ALA A 64 -18.07 -6.22 -4.72
CA ALA A 64 -18.98 -7.29 -4.28
C ALA A 64 -19.23 -8.35 -5.37
N LEU A 65 -19.35 -7.94 -6.64
CA LEU A 65 -19.45 -8.84 -7.80
C LEU A 65 -18.17 -9.65 -8.08
N LEU A 66 -17.00 -9.16 -7.67
CA LEU A 66 -15.72 -9.86 -7.83
C LEU A 66 -15.33 -10.71 -6.61
N ILE A 67 -15.91 -10.44 -5.44
CA ILE A 67 -15.58 -11.12 -4.17
C ILE A 67 -16.73 -12.03 -3.67
N GLY A 68 -17.92 -11.95 -4.26
CA GLY A 68 -19.07 -12.79 -3.89
C GLY A 68 -19.76 -12.38 -2.58
N CYS A 69 -19.44 -11.20 -2.03
CA CYS A 69 -20.03 -10.74 -0.78
C CYS A 69 -21.46 -10.17 -0.96
N SER A 70 -22.45 -10.98 -0.61
CA SER A 70 -23.77 -10.48 -0.21
C SER A 70 -23.65 -9.70 1.10
N LEU A 71 -23.59 -8.36 1.02
CA LEU A 71 -23.66 -7.49 2.21
C LEU A 71 -25.09 -7.47 2.77
N ALA A 72 -25.41 -8.45 3.62
CA ALA A 72 -26.50 -8.31 4.58
C ALA A 72 -26.11 -7.28 5.65
N LEU A 73 -26.82 -6.16 5.72
CA LEU A 73 -26.63 -5.11 6.73
C LEU A 73 -27.67 -5.29 7.85
N PRO A 74 -27.28 -5.64 9.09
CA PRO A 74 -28.21 -5.85 10.20
C PRO A 74 -28.30 -4.59 11.09
N TRP A 75 -28.81 -3.48 10.57
CA TRP A 75 -29.14 -2.28 11.36
C TRP A 75 -30.55 -1.79 11.04
N GLN A 76 -31.54 -2.33 11.76
CA GLN A 76 -32.84 -1.69 11.96
C GLN A 76 -32.90 -1.18 13.40
N VAL A 77 -33.14 0.11 13.57
CA VAL A 77 -33.65 0.70 14.81
C VAL A 77 -34.99 1.33 14.44
N PRO A 78 -36.09 1.01 15.15
CA PRO A 78 -37.41 1.48 14.77
C PRO A 78 -37.57 2.98 15.04
N LEU A 79 -38.08 3.71 14.06
CA LEU A 79 -38.54 5.09 14.24
C LEU A 79 -40.05 5.08 14.46
N ALA A 80 -40.49 5.78 15.50
CA ALA A 80 -41.84 5.73 16.01
C ALA A 80 -42.88 6.27 15.01
N ALA A 81 -44.11 5.76 15.13
CA ALA A 81 -45.24 6.20 14.34
C ALA A 81 -45.66 7.63 14.67
N HIS A 82 -45.98 8.41 13.64
CA HIS A 82 -46.91 9.53 13.76
C HIS A 82 -47.97 9.43 12.66
N ARG A 83 -49.25 9.59 13.06
CA ARG A 83 -50.42 9.59 12.17
C ARG A 83 -50.68 10.98 11.59
N GLY A 84 -51.34 11.00 10.43
CA GLY A 84 -51.87 12.17 9.70
C GLY A 84 -51.68 11.92 8.20
N SER A 85 -52.65 11.43 7.42
CA SER A 85 -53.86 12.15 6.95
C SER A 85 -53.46 13.53 6.41
N ASP A 86 -53.50 13.80 5.10
CA ASP A 86 -54.71 13.74 4.27
C ASP A 86 -54.45 13.47 2.76
N SER A 87 -55.55 13.28 2.05
CA SER A 87 -55.66 13.01 0.62
C SER A 87 -55.59 14.26 -0.26
N ALA A 88 -54.95 14.16 -1.43
CA ALA A 88 -55.26 15.00 -2.59
C ALA A 88 -54.91 14.27 -3.89
N THR A 89 -55.93 13.96 -4.69
CA THR A 89 -55.81 13.33 -6.01
C THR A 89 -55.74 14.42 -7.08
N THR A 90 -54.68 14.46 -7.90
CA THR A 90 -54.73 15.23 -9.17
C THR A 90 -53.92 14.55 -10.27
N GLN A 91 -54.55 14.33 -11.42
CA GLN A 91 -53.94 13.86 -12.67
C GLN A 91 -53.50 15.04 -13.56
N CYS A 92 -52.81 14.70 -14.65
CA CYS A 92 -52.44 15.56 -15.79
C CYS A 92 -51.34 16.61 -15.53
N THR A 93 -50.47 16.95 -16.50
CA THR A 93 -50.45 16.56 -17.92
C THR A 93 -49.02 16.43 -18.44
N SER A 94 -48.83 15.61 -19.47
CA SER A 94 -47.59 15.57 -20.26
C SER A 94 -47.49 16.78 -21.19
N THR A 95 -46.33 17.44 -21.21
CA THR A 95 -46.00 18.41 -22.27
C THR A 95 -44.63 18.08 -22.85
N ARG A 96 -44.61 17.46 -24.03
CA ARG A 96 -43.40 17.31 -24.84
C ARG A 96 -42.95 18.69 -25.33
N LEU A 97 -41.79 19.15 -24.88
CA LEU A 97 -41.13 20.29 -25.53
C LEU A 97 -40.38 19.79 -26.77
N VAL A 98 -40.98 19.93 -27.95
CA VAL A 98 -40.30 19.74 -29.24
C VAL A 98 -39.55 21.02 -29.54
N VAL A 99 -38.24 21.05 -29.32
CA VAL A 99 -37.39 22.16 -29.75
C VAL A 99 -36.99 21.92 -31.20
N ALA A 100 -37.47 22.79 -32.09
CA ALA A 100 -37.15 22.74 -33.51
C ALA A 100 -35.67 23.06 -33.76
N THR A 101 -35.01 22.23 -34.56
CA THR A 101 -33.64 22.46 -35.02
C THR A 101 -33.62 23.49 -36.15
N GLN A 102 -33.01 24.65 -35.89
CA GLN A 102 -32.47 25.51 -36.94
C GLN A 102 -30.95 25.38 -36.92
N GLN A 103 -30.35 24.88 -38.02
CA GLN A 103 -28.91 24.84 -38.19
C GLN A 103 -28.40 26.17 -38.77
N PRO A 104 -27.46 26.87 -38.10
CA PRO A 104 -26.62 27.85 -38.77
C PRO A 104 -25.56 27.13 -39.59
N ALA A 105 -25.47 27.44 -40.88
CA ALA A 105 -24.35 26.98 -41.71
C ALA A 105 -23.06 27.72 -41.32
N GLY A 106 -21.90 27.03 -41.40
CA GLY A 106 -20.59 27.71 -41.42
C GLY A 106 -19.71 27.63 -40.16
N ALA A 107 -20.06 26.84 -39.14
CA ALA A 107 -19.13 26.59 -38.02
C ALA A 107 -18.08 25.54 -38.41
N GLN A 108 -16.81 25.95 -38.56
CA GLN A 108 -15.70 25.00 -38.71
C GLN A 108 -15.62 24.11 -37.47
N VAL A 109 -15.80 22.80 -37.66
CA VAL A 109 -15.65 21.81 -36.59
C VAL A 109 -14.19 21.82 -36.15
N ALA A 110 -13.94 22.35 -34.95
CA ALA A 110 -12.63 22.24 -34.31
C ALA A 110 -12.25 20.75 -34.27
N PRO A 111 -11.02 20.37 -34.66
CA PRO A 111 -10.63 18.98 -34.76
C PRO A 111 -10.88 18.30 -33.41
N GLU A 112 -11.60 17.17 -33.43
CA GLU A 112 -11.89 16.39 -32.22
C GLU A 112 -10.61 16.23 -31.41
N PRO A 113 -10.65 16.41 -30.08
CA PRO A 113 -9.46 16.23 -29.25
C PRO A 113 -8.99 14.78 -29.44
N ARG A 114 -7.93 14.61 -30.24
CA ARG A 114 -7.35 13.29 -30.57
C ARG A 114 -7.35 12.46 -29.30
N VAL A 115 -8.14 11.38 -29.29
CA VAL A 115 -8.21 10.45 -28.18
C VAL A 115 -6.77 10.08 -27.85
N GLN A 116 -6.24 10.60 -26.74
CA GLN A 116 -4.91 10.25 -26.29
C GLN A 116 -5.02 8.82 -25.81
N ILE A 117 -4.80 7.87 -26.75
CA ILE A 117 -4.79 6.45 -26.50
C ILE A 117 -3.88 6.26 -25.29
N ALA A 118 -4.49 5.89 -24.15
CA ALA A 118 -3.78 5.82 -22.89
C ALA A 118 -2.54 4.93 -23.11
N PRO A 119 -1.33 5.38 -22.71
CA PRO A 119 -0.11 4.70 -23.09
C PRO A 119 -0.20 3.23 -22.69
N LYS A 120 -0.17 2.35 -23.71
CA LYS A 120 -0.44 0.91 -23.59
C LYS A 120 0.30 0.36 -22.37
N HIS A 121 -0.46 -0.14 -21.40
CA HIS A 121 0.08 -0.53 -20.09
C HIS A 121 1.31 -1.41 -20.25
N ARG A 122 2.44 -0.99 -19.67
CA ARG A 122 3.69 -1.73 -19.81
C ARG A 122 3.56 -3.08 -19.07
N PRO A 123 4.06 -4.20 -19.61
CA PRO A 123 3.88 -5.52 -18.99
C PRO A 123 4.50 -5.62 -17.59
N ARG A 124 5.50 -4.78 -17.26
CA ARG A 124 6.18 -4.79 -15.97
C ARG A 124 6.03 -3.50 -15.21
N VAL A 125 6.09 -3.59 -13.89
CA VAL A 125 5.90 -2.48 -12.94
C VAL A 125 6.94 -2.55 -11.81
N ILE A 126 7.33 -1.39 -11.29
CA ILE A 126 7.78 -1.27 -9.90
C ILE A 126 6.80 -0.41 -9.12
N VAL A 127 6.59 -0.71 -7.84
CA VAL A 127 5.77 0.12 -6.95
C VAL A 127 6.72 0.98 -6.11
N VAL A 128 6.50 2.29 -6.13
CA VAL A 128 7.30 3.30 -5.42
C VAL A 128 6.39 3.99 -4.41
N GLN A 129 6.73 3.94 -3.12
CA GLN A 129 6.11 4.72 -2.06
C GLN A 129 6.95 5.98 -1.81
N PRO A 130 6.49 7.18 -2.21
CA PRO A 130 7.20 8.40 -1.88
C PRO A 130 6.98 8.78 -0.42
N VAL A 131 8.03 9.20 0.26
CA VAL A 131 8.02 9.68 1.64
C VAL A 131 8.72 11.04 1.69
N ILE A 132 8.01 12.07 2.14
CA ILE A 132 8.49 13.45 2.19
C ILE A 132 8.78 13.79 3.65
N LEU A 133 10.06 13.94 4.01
CA LEU A 133 10.47 14.31 5.35
C LEU A 133 10.11 15.78 5.63
N CYS A 134 9.55 16.05 6.82
CA CYS A 134 9.17 17.37 7.30
C CYS A 134 9.89 17.66 8.62
N ASN A 135 9.72 18.88 9.17
CA ASN A 135 9.97 19.10 10.60
C ASN A 135 9.02 18.25 11.45
N ASP A 136 9.27 18.17 12.75
CA ASP A 136 8.51 17.36 13.70
C ASP A 136 7.06 17.88 13.91
N ASP A 137 6.82 19.17 13.64
CA ASP A 137 5.51 19.82 13.56
C ASP A 137 4.80 19.64 12.18
N GLY A 138 5.44 18.96 11.23
CA GLY A 138 4.97 18.81 9.85
C GLY A 138 5.25 20.00 8.92
N SER A 139 5.89 21.06 9.41
CA SER A 139 6.28 22.23 8.60
C SER A 139 7.46 21.95 7.68
N THR A 140 7.63 22.82 6.67
CA THR A 140 8.80 22.84 5.77
C THR A 140 9.15 21.45 5.22
N PRO A 141 8.30 20.86 4.36
CA PRO A 141 8.61 19.59 3.72
C PRO A 141 9.90 19.69 2.89
N ALA A 142 10.64 18.59 2.78
CA ALA A 142 11.76 18.48 1.86
C ALA A 142 11.30 18.76 0.41
N VAL A 143 12.19 19.37 -0.38
CA VAL A 143 11.94 19.60 -1.80
C VAL A 143 11.77 18.26 -2.50
N HIS A 144 10.60 18.07 -3.11
CA HIS A 144 10.20 16.85 -3.77
C HIS A 144 9.56 17.20 -5.12
N ALA A 145 9.85 16.39 -6.12
CA ALA A 145 9.29 16.51 -7.45
C ALA A 145 9.25 15.14 -8.12
N PHE A 146 8.21 14.92 -8.93
CA PHE A 146 8.06 13.70 -9.70
C PHE A 146 7.81 14.05 -11.17
N PRO A 147 8.85 14.41 -11.96
CA PRO A 147 8.72 14.59 -13.40
C PRO A 147 8.54 13.23 -14.09
N LYS A 148 7.40 12.56 -13.82
CA LYS A 148 7.15 11.15 -14.10
C LYS A 148 7.44 10.77 -15.55
N ARG A 149 7.07 11.63 -16.50
CA ARG A 149 7.30 11.42 -17.95
C ARG A 149 8.78 11.37 -18.34
N LEU A 150 9.67 12.00 -17.57
CA LEU A 150 11.11 11.95 -17.76
C LEU A 150 11.70 10.71 -17.09
N ILE A 151 11.31 10.42 -15.84
CA ILE A 151 11.79 9.25 -15.08
C ILE A 151 11.33 7.94 -15.76
N ASP A 152 10.05 7.82 -16.16
CA ASP A 152 9.54 6.65 -16.89
C ASP A 152 10.21 6.44 -18.26
N ARG A 153 10.84 7.48 -18.84
CA ARG A 153 11.36 7.43 -20.21
C ARG A 153 12.53 6.47 -20.33
N VAL A 154 13.53 6.58 -19.47
CA VAL A 154 14.74 5.73 -19.51
C VAL A 154 14.37 4.24 -19.34
N TYR A 155 13.42 3.92 -18.47
CA TYR A 155 12.94 2.55 -18.24
C TYR A 155 11.97 2.01 -19.31
N THR A 156 11.62 2.81 -20.33
CA THR A 156 10.77 2.35 -21.45
C THR A 156 11.42 1.17 -22.18
N LYS A 157 12.75 1.14 -22.29
CA LYS A 157 13.51 0.07 -22.95
C LYS A 157 13.33 -1.29 -22.27
N ALA A 158 13.18 -1.31 -20.94
CA ALA A 158 12.87 -2.51 -20.17
C ALA A 158 11.39 -2.91 -20.20
N LYS A 159 10.53 -2.16 -20.91
CA LYS A 159 9.06 -2.27 -20.86
C LYS A 159 8.54 -2.21 -19.40
N LEU A 160 9.14 -1.32 -18.61
CA LEU A 160 8.89 -1.15 -17.17
C LEU A 160 8.18 0.18 -16.88
N GLU A 161 7.17 0.18 -16.01
CA GLU A 161 6.47 1.38 -15.54
C GLU A 161 6.69 1.62 -14.04
N LEU A 162 6.92 2.87 -13.64
CA LEU A 162 7.03 3.24 -12.23
C LEU A 162 5.65 3.65 -11.70
N LEU A 163 5.13 2.91 -10.73
CA LEU A 163 3.85 3.20 -10.08
C LEU A 163 4.09 3.93 -8.77
N TYR A 164 3.81 5.23 -8.76
CA TYR A 164 3.94 6.04 -7.55
C TYR A 164 2.65 5.94 -6.73
N LEU A 165 2.76 5.44 -5.51
CA LEU A 165 1.70 5.52 -4.50
C LEU A 165 1.53 6.96 -4.03
N GLN A 166 0.46 7.23 -3.27
CA GLN A 166 0.23 8.55 -2.69
C GLN A 166 1.40 8.94 -1.77
N PRO A 167 2.04 10.11 -1.96
CA PRO A 167 3.14 10.55 -1.10
C PRO A 167 2.72 10.63 0.37
N ARG A 168 3.51 10.04 1.26
CA ARG A 168 3.34 10.16 2.72
C ARG A 168 4.23 11.29 3.23
N ARG A 169 3.70 12.17 4.08
CA ARG A 169 4.56 13.06 4.88
C ARG A 169 5.04 12.30 6.10
N TRP A 170 6.29 12.54 6.50
CA TRP A 170 6.87 11.98 7.71
C TRP A 170 7.50 13.09 8.54
N HIS A 171 6.94 13.30 9.73
CA HIS A 171 7.36 14.35 10.66
C HIS A 171 8.59 13.85 11.43
N HIS A 172 9.77 14.20 10.93
CA HIS A 172 11.03 13.68 11.46
C HIS A 172 12.16 14.66 11.12
N GLY A 173 12.17 15.80 11.80
CA GLY A 173 13.01 16.96 11.48
C GLY A 173 14.50 16.64 11.42
N LYS A 174 14.98 15.82 12.36
CA LYS A 174 16.38 15.34 12.39
C LYS A 174 16.75 14.54 11.13
N ALA A 175 15.82 13.74 10.60
CA ALA A 175 16.02 12.98 9.37
C ALA A 175 15.97 13.91 8.15
N ARG A 176 15.00 14.83 8.09
CA ARG A 176 14.90 15.84 7.00
C ARG A 176 16.20 16.63 6.83
N ARG A 177 16.80 17.05 7.95
CA ARG A 177 17.99 17.90 8.01
C ARG A 177 19.31 17.11 7.93
N GLY A 178 19.26 15.77 7.85
CA GLY A 178 20.46 14.93 7.77
C GLY A 178 21.31 14.95 9.05
N GLU A 179 20.68 15.20 10.20
CA GLU A 179 21.32 15.26 11.53
C GLU A 179 21.54 13.87 12.14
N ILE A 180 20.81 12.87 11.64
CA ILE A 180 20.99 11.44 11.94
C ILE A 180 21.40 10.67 10.68
N THR A 181 22.00 9.49 10.88
CA THR A 181 22.51 8.66 9.77
C THR A 181 21.38 8.03 8.96
N GLN A 182 21.64 7.72 7.68
CA GLN A 182 20.68 6.96 6.87
C GLN A 182 20.24 5.64 7.52
N GLN A 183 21.15 4.91 8.18
CA GLN A 183 20.80 3.68 8.91
C GLN A 183 19.82 3.92 10.06
N GLN A 184 19.96 5.03 10.78
CA GLN A 184 19.01 5.42 11.83
C GLN A 184 17.64 5.76 11.21
N ILE A 185 17.61 6.52 10.12
CA ILE A 185 16.36 6.81 9.38
C ILE A 185 15.68 5.52 8.91
N ILE A 186 16.43 4.52 8.44
CA ILE A 186 15.86 3.22 8.03
C ILE A 186 15.26 2.47 9.23
N ARG A 187 15.93 2.49 10.39
CA ARG A 187 15.46 1.87 11.63
C ARG A 187 14.16 2.51 12.12
N ASP A 188 14.16 3.84 12.24
CA ASP A 188 13.02 4.62 12.71
C ASP A 188 11.84 4.50 11.73
N GLY A 189 12.11 4.54 10.42
CA GLY A 189 11.09 4.43 9.38
C GLY A 189 10.44 3.04 9.33
N ARG A 190 11.17 1.98 9.66
CA ARG A 190 10.59 0.63 9.83
C ARG A 190 9.76 0.53 11.11
N HIS A 191 10.29 0.97 12.24
CA HIS A 191 9.58 0.97 13.52
C HIS A 191 8.26 1.76 13.48
N GLN A 192 8.23 2.87 12.74
CA GLN A 192 7.05 3.73 12.59
C GLN A 192 6.13 3.32 11.41
N GLY A 193 6.39 2.21 10.73
CA GLY A 193 5.58 1.76 9.58
C GLY A 193 5.57 2.73 8.39
N ILE A 194 6.59 3.59 8.26
CA ILE A 194 6.76 4.55 7.17
C ILE A 194 7.40 3.88 5.95
N ILE A 195 8.43 3.06 6.19
CA ILE A 195 9.07 2.19 5.20
C ILE A 195 8.26 0.90 5.11
N SER A 196 7.94 0.47 3.88
CA SER A 196 7.18 -0.78 3.68
C SER A 196 7.99 -1.99 4.20
N PRO A 197 7.35 -2.94 4.90
CA PRO A 197 8.00 -4.21 5.22
C PRO A 197 8.18 -5.07 3.96
N ASP A 198 7.31 -4.91 2.96
CA ASP A 198 7.40 -5.59 1.68
C ASP A 198 8.55 -5.05 0.84
N LYS A 199 9.56 -5.90 0.64
CA LYS A 199 10.77 -5.58 -0.13
C LYS A 199 10.49 -5.30 -1.61
N ARG A 200 9.31 -5.62 -2.15
CA ARG A 200 8.90 -5.30 -3.53
C ARG A 200 8.51 -3.83 -3.71
N ILE A 201 8.27 -3.10 -2.63
CA ILE A 201 7.89 -1.68 -2.67
C ILE A 201 9.09 -0.79 -2.36
N VAL A 202 9.52 0.01 -3.34
CA VAL A 202 10.61 0.97 -3.16
C VAL A 202 10.14 2.16 -2.33
N THR A 203 10.74 2.38 -1.17
CA THR A 203 10.52 3.57 -0.36
C THR A 203 11.47 4.68 -0.80
N LEU A 204 10.92 5.75 -1.39
CA LEU A 204 11.64 6.88 -1.96
C LEU A 204 11.56 8.09 -1.01
N LEU A 205 12.62 8.30 -0.23
CA LEU A 205 12.73 9.28 0.84
C LEU A 205 13.31 10.61 0.34
N PHE A 206 12.50 11.67 0.38
CA PHE A 206 12.95 13.03 0.10
C PHE A 206 13.43 13.71 1.38
N ALA A 207 14.68 14.17 1.39
CA ALA A 207 15.32 14.87 2.50
C ALA A 207 15.96 16.18 2.01
N SER A 208 16.13 17.17 2.90
CA SER A 208 16.93 18.37 2.61
C SER A 208 18.43 18.06 2.61
N ALA A 209 18.85 17.14 3.48
CA ALA A 209 20.20 16.59 3.54
C ALA A 209 20.16 15.16 4.11
N THR A 210 21.21 14.37 3.87
CA THR A 210 21.45 13.07 4.52
C THR A 210 22.92 13.00 4.91
N ASP A 211 23.23 12.50 6.10
CA ASP A 211 24.60 12.47 6.65
C ASP A 211 25.30 13.84 6.52
N ARG A 212 24.58 14.91 6.87
CA ARG A 212 24.95 16.34 6.74
C ARG A 212 25.25 16.85 5.32
N LYS A 213 25.21 16.01 4.28
CA LYS A 213 25.44 16.38 2.87
C LYS A 213 24.15 16.84 2.18
N LYS A 214 24.17 18.05 1.60
CA LYS A 214 23.08 18.67 0.81
C LYS A 214 23.04 18.14 -0.63
N GLY A 215 21.89 18.30 -1.31
CA GLY A 215 21.70 17.94 -2.73
C GLY A 215 22.18 19.02 -3.73
N PRO A 216 21.99 18.81 -5.05
CA PRO A 216 21.23 17.73 -5.69
C PRO A 216 22.00 16.41 -5.80
N SER A 217 21.57 15.39 -5.06
CA SER A 217 22.20 14.04 -5.01
C SER A 217 21.35 13.09 -4.17
N GLY A 218 21.53 11.77 -4.29
CA GLY A 218 20.81 10.79 -3.47
C GLY A 218 21.69 9.69 -2.90
N HIS A 219 21.04 8.59 -2.54
CA HIS A 219 21.65 7.29 -2.28
C HIS A 219 20.58 6.19 -2.41
N GLY A 220 20.60 5.46 -3.51
CA GLY A 220 19.84 4.21 -3.70
C GLY A 220 20.56 3.01 -3.10
N GLN A 221 19.87 2.21 -2.29
CA GLN A 221 20.41 0.94 -1.78
C GLN A 221 20.60 -0.03 -2.95
N GLN A 222 21.85 -0.44 -3.22
CA GLN A 222 22.18 -1.38 -4.31
C GLN A 222 21.35 -2.68 -4.19
N GLY A 223 20.49 -2.95 -5.18
CA GLY A 223 19.60 -4.12 -5.19
C GLY A 223 18.54 -4.14 -4.08
N GLY A 224 18.35 -3.04 -3.35
CA GLY A 224 17.42 -2.94 -2.22
C GLY A 224 16.28 -1.96 -2.46
N SER A 225 15.31 -1.95 -1.56
CA SER A 225 14.04 -1.21 -1.71
C SER A 225 14.03 0.19 -1.08
N ILE A 226 15.19 0.76 -0.78
CA ILE A 226 15.28 2.06 -0.09
C ILE A 226 16.12 3.03 -0.92
N CYS A 227 15.57 4.22 -1.18
CA CYS A 227 16.18 5.25 -2.01
C CYS A 227 16.07 6.61 -1.32
N PHE A 228 17.19 7.27 -1.05
CA PHE A 228 17.24 8.65 -0.56
C PHE A 228 17.45 9.61 -1.73
N VAL A 229 16.73 10.73 -1.75
CA VAL A 229 16.87 11.80 -2.74
C VAL A 229 16.89 13.15 -2.04
N ARG A 230 17.87 13.99 -2.40
CA ARG A 230 17.98 15.39 -2.00
C ARG A 230 17.98 16.22 -3.27
N LEU A 231 16.96 17.06 -3.48
CA LEU A 231 16.86 17.87 -4.70
C LEU A 231 17.56 19.24 -4.60
N GLY A 232 18.11 19.60 -3.44
CA GLY A 232 18.70 20.91 -3.18
C GLY A 232 17.68 21.94 -2.66
N PRO A 233 18.07 23.22 -2.54
CA PRO A 233 17.16 24.30 -2.14
C PRO A 233 16.13 24.62 -3.25
N SER A 234 15.01 25.23 -2.85
CA SER A 234 13.86 25.54 -3.72
C SER A 234 13.89 26.94 -4.35
N ASP A 235 14.95 27.70 -4.11
CA ASP A 235 15.13 29.11 -4.50
C ASP A 235 15.51 29.27 -5.99
N ARG A 236 16.22 28.30 -6.54
CA ARG A 236 16.41 28.15 -7.98
C ARG A 236 15.20 27.41 -8.56
N GLN A 237 14.76 27.81 -9.76
CA GLN A 237 13.86 26.98 -10.58
C GLN A 237 14.53 25.63 -10.80
N ALA A 238 14.19 24.65 -9.96
CA ALA A 238 14.91 23.39 -9.90
C ALA A 238 14.64 22.61 -11.19
N ASP A 239 15.68 22.51 -12.02
CA ASP A 239 15.59 21.96 -13.37
C ASP A 239 14.90 20.58 -13.35
N PRO A 240 13.73 20.43 -14.02
CA PRO A 240 13.02 19.17 -14.07
C PRO A 240 13.85 18.02 -14.66
N LEU A 241 14.86 18.30 -15.49
CA LEU A 241 15.82 17.30 -15.96
C LEU A 241 16.74 16.85 -14.82
N GLN A 242 17.41 17.76 -14.10
CA GLN A 242 18.20 17.43 -12.90
C GLN A 242 17.38 16.66 -11.85
N GLN A 243 16.15 17.08 -11.57
CA GLN A 243 15.26 16.40 -10.61
C GLN A 243 14.89 14.98 -11.07
N ALA A 244 14.49 14.82 -12.33
CA ALA A 244 14.17 13.51 -12.90
C ALA A 244 15.40 12.60 -12.93
N PHE A 245 16.57 13.18 -13.22
CA PHE A 245 17.84 12.47 -13.28
C PHE A 245 18.24 11.90 -11.93
N VAL A 246 18.25 12.70 -10.86
CA VAL A 246 18.58 12.20 -9.52
C VAL A 246 17.61 11.07 -9.13
N VAL A 247 16.30 11.24 -9.32
CA VAL A 247 15.33 10.17 -8.99
C VAL A 247 15.55 8.91 -9.84
N ALA A 248 15.80 9.03 -11.15
CA ALA A 248 16.04 7.89 -12.02
C ALA A 248 17.38 7.18 -11.72
N HIS A 249 18.44 7.93 -11.46
CA HIS A 249 19.77 7.40 -11.16
C HIS A 249 19.74 6.52 -9.89
N GLU A 250 19.14 7.04 -8.82
CA GLU A 250 19.11 6.39 -7.52
C GLU A 250 18.13 5.21 -7.48
N LEU A 251 17.00 5.30 -8.19
CA LEU A 251 16.14 4.13 -8.45
C LEU A 251 16.86 3.07 -9.31
N GLY A 252 17.82 3.48 -10.15
CA GLY A 252 18.72 2.58 -10.85
C GLY A 252 19.54 1.71 -9.91
N HIS A 253 20.10 2.26 -8.83
CA HIS A 253 20.81 1.47 -7.82
C HIS A 253 19.88 0.47 -7.10
N CYS A 254 18.65 0.86 -6.76
CA CYS A 254 17.64 -0.08 -6.26
C CYS A 254 17.39 -1.24 -7.23
N LEU A 255 17.35 -0.95 -8.54
CA LEU A 255 17.26 -1.93 -9.64
C LEU A 255 18.60 -2.64 -9.96
N ASN A 256 19.56 -2.58 -9.04
CA ASN A 256 20.89 -3.19 -9.11
C ASN A 256 21.80 -2.68 -10.26
N LEU A 257 21.50 -1.53 -10.84
CA LEU A 257 22.44 -0.86 -11.74
C LEU A 257 23.62 -0.29 -10.95
N ARG A 258 24.84 -0.47 -11.46
CA ARG A 258 26.07 0.05 -10.85
C ARG A 258 26.54 1.30 -11.60
N PRO A 259 27.30 2.21 -10.96
CA PRO A 259 28.05 3.25 -11.66
C PRO A 259 28.92 2.63 -12.76
N VAL A 260 28.98 3.22 -13.95
CA VAL A 260 29.64 2.57 -15.12
C VAL A 260 31.13 2.34 -14.94
N VAL A 261 31.81 3.17 -14.14
CA VAL A 261 33.20 2.93 -13.72
C VAL A 261 33.39 1.59 -12.97
N ASN A 262 32.30 1.00 -12.46
CA ASN A 262 32.25 -0.29 -11.76
C ASN A 262 31.47 -1.38 -12.54
N ASP A 263 31.14 -1.14 -13.82
CA ASP A 263 30.41 -2.07 -14.68
C ASP A 263 31.11 -2.20 -16.05
N PRO A 264 32.05 -3.16 -16.22
CA PRO A 264 32.80 -3.32 -17.47
C PRO A 264 31.91 -3.77 -18.66
N ALA A 265 30.64 -4.13 -18.42
CA ALA A 265 29.68 -4.48 -19.46
C ALA A 265 28.91 -3.27 -20.01
N VAL A 266 29.28 -2.04 -19.63
CA VAL A 266 28.70 -0.79 -20.15
C VAL A 266 29.81 0.12 -20.69
N PRO A 267 29.80 0.47 -22.00
CA PRO A 267 30.80 1.37 -22.56
C PRO A 267 30.72 2.78 -21.94
N ASN A 268 31.78 3.22 -21.26
CA ASN A 268 31.84 4.56 -20.63
C ASN A 268 31.95 5.72 -21.64
N VAL A 269 31.99 5.41 -22.95
CA VAL A 269 32.02 6.39 -24.06
C VAL A 269 30.63 6.87 -24.49
N THR A 270 29.55 6.28 -23.98
CA THR A 270 28.17 6.66 -24.34
C THR A 270 27.40 7.10 -23.10
N ALA A 271 26.69 8.23 -23.23
CA ALA A 271 25.89 8.80 -22.15
C ALA A 271 24.79 7.83 -21.70
N ASN A 272 24.79 7.50 -20.40
CA ASN A 272 23.85 6.54 -19.83
C ASN A 272 23.48 6.87 -18.39
N LEU A 273 22.43 6.24 -17.88
CA LEU A 273 21.83 6.56 -16.58
C LEU A 273 22.84 6.54 -15.42
N GLN A 274 23.84 5.65 -15.47
CA GLN A 274 24.82 5.41 -14.41
C GLN A 274 26.26 5.87 -14.73
N GLY A 275 26.49 6.43 -15.92
CA GLY A 275 27.81 6.90 -16.37
C GLY A 275 27.93 8.42 -16.34
N GLU A 276 28.69 8.97 -17.28
CA GLU A 276 28.77 10.42 -17.52
C GLU A 276 27.88 10.86 -18.70
N GLY A 277 27.98 12.14 -19.08
CA GLY A 277 27.32 12.71 -20.26
C GLY A 277 26.09 13.57 -19.97
N ALA A 278 25.49 14.13 -21.02
CA ALA A 278 24.42 15.11 -20.90
C ALA A 278 23.14 14.50 -20.30
N ILE A 279 22.58 15.15 -19.26
CA ILE A 279 21.40 14.65 -18.51
C ILE A 279 20.23 14.26 -19.45
N ARG A 280 20.01 15.02 -20.52
CA ARG A 280 18.94 14.77 -21.50
C ARG A 280 19.11 13.42 -22.22
N GLU A 281 20.35 13.02 -22.51
CA GLU A 281 20.68 11.74 -23.16
C GLU A 281 20.59 10.59 -22.15
N ARG A 282 21.08 10.81 -20.93
CA ARG A 282 20.98 9.86 -19.81
C ARG A 282 19.54 9.53 -19.41
N LEU A 283 18.61 10.48 -19.60
CA LEU A 283 17.16 10.30 -19.42
C LEU A 283 16.41 9.87 -20.70
N ALA A 284 17.09 9.76 -21.85
CA ALA A 284 16.48 9.21 -23.05
C ALA A 284 16.28 7.68 -22.93
N THR A 285 15.45 7.10 -23.79
CA THR A 285 15.26 5.64 -23.85
C THR A 285 16.56 4.89 -24.17
N THR A 286 17.49 5.55 -24.87
CA THR A 286 18.83 5.04 -25.19
C THR A 286 19.79 5.10 -24.01
N GLY A 287 19.54 5.94 -23.00
CA GLY A 287 20.36 6.07 -21.79
C GLY A 287 20.32 4.85 -20.87
N LEU A 288 19.54 3.81 -21.21
CA LEU A 288 19.63 2.48 -20.62
C LEU A 288 20.24 1.52 -21.65
N HIS A 289 21.47 1.05 -21.42
CA HIS A 289 22.09 0.03 -22.28
C HIS A 289 21.37 -1.32 -22.14
N ASP A 290 21.57 -2.25 -23.08
CA ASP A 290 20.89 -3.54 -23.05
C ASP A 290 21.36 -4.44 -21.89
N THR A 291 22.64 -4.37 -21.53
CA THR A 291 23.19 -5.01 -20.32
C THR A 291 22.55 -4.43 -19.04
N GLN A 292 22.38 -3.11 -18.97
CA GLN A 292 21.67 -2.43 -17.87
C GLN A 292 20.18 -2.80 -17.84
N ARG A 293 19.50 -2.85 -19.00
CA ARG A 293 18.12 -3.31 -19.15
C ARG A 293 17.96 -4.73 -18.58
N ASP A 294 18.87 -5.64 -18.89
CA ASP A 294 18.80 -7.03 -18.42
C ASP A 294 19.10 -7.15 -16.92
N THR A 295 19.97 -6.30 -16.37
CA THR A 295 20.15 -6.15 -14.92
C THR A 295 18.89 -5.62 -14.22
N VAL A 296 18.24 -4.58 -14.76
CA VAL A 296 16.94 -4.09 -14.26
C VAL A 296 15.90 -5.22 -14.25
N LEU A 297 15.80 -5.99 -15.34
CA LEU A 297 14.81 -7.06 -15.47
C LEU A 297 15.04 -8.27 -14.55
N ARG A 298 16.25 -8.41 -13.98
CA ARG A 298 16.57 -9.41 -12.94
C ARG A 298 16.32 -8.91 -11.52
N SER A 299 15.96 -7.65 -11.31
CA SER A 299 15.71 -7.11 -9.97
C SER A 299 14.41 -7.69 -9.38
N PRO A 300 14.39 -8.15 -8.12
CA PRO A 300 13.17 -8.62 -7.45
C PRO A 300 12.13 -7.51 -7.20
N LEU A 301 12.49 -6.24 -7.44
CA LEU A 301 11.56 -5.11 -7.45
C LEU A 301 10.69 -5.06 -8.72
N VAL A 302 11.17 -5.65 -9.82
CA VAL A 302 10.46 -5.68 -11.09
C VAL A 302 9.44 -6.81 -11.07
N MET A 303 8.18 -6.41 -11.08
CA MET A 303 7.04 -7.32 -11.08
C MET A 303 6.37 -7.31 -12.45
N ASP A 304 5.90 -8.46 -12.92
CA ASP A 304 4.91 -8.48 -14.00
C ASP A 304 3.60 -7.84 -13.50
N ARG A 305 2.89 -7.13 -14.38
CA ARG A 305 1.62 -6.48 -14.04
C ARG A 305 0.49 -7.48 -13.81
N LEU A 306 0.57 -8.63 -14.45
CA LEU A 306 -0.35 -9.74 -14.29
C LEU A 306 0.49 -11.00 -14.07
N ARG A 307 0.29 -11.66 -12.93
CA ARG A 307 1.01 -12.88 -12.54
C ARG A 307 0.01 -13.89 -11.99
N PHE A 308 0.21 -15.13 -12.37
CA PHE A 308 -0.38 -16.29 -11.70
C PHE A 308 0.81 -17.01 -11.07
N TYR A 309 0.85 -17.06 -9.74
CA TYR A 309 1.92 -17.77 -9.04
C TYR A 309 1.88 -19.27 -9.37
N THR A 310 3.04 -19.91 -9.44
CA THR A 310 3.13 -21.38 -9.47
C THR A 310 2.83 -21.95 -8.09
N LEU A 311 2.49 -23.24 -7.99
CA LEU A 311 2.29 -23.94 -6.71
C LEU A 311 3.38 -23.60 -5.67
N ALA A 312 4.66 -23.74 -6.03
CA ALA A 312 5.78 -23.48 -5.12
C ALA A 312 5.86 -22.01 -4.68
N GLU A 313 5.75 -21.06 -5.61
CA GLU A 313 5.77 -19.63 -5.28
C GLU A 313 4.56 -19.23 -4.41
N ALA A 314 3.39 -19.82 -4.68
CA ALA A 314 2.17 -19.57 -3.92
C ALA A 314 2.22 -20.19 -2.51
N GLN A 315 2.90 -21.32 -2.33
CA GLN A 315 3.20 -21.90 -1.02
C GLN A 315 4.11 -20.99 -0.18
N GLU A 316 5.08 -20.29 -0.79
CA GLU A 316 5.84 -19.24 -0.09
C GLU A 316 4.94 -18.02 0.23
N GLN A 317 4.11 -17.57 -0.71
CA GLN A 317 3.27 -16.37 -0.52
C GLN A 317 2.14 -16.56 0.51
N ILE A 318 1.58 -17.76 0.67
CA ILE A 318 0.43 -17.98 1.57
C ILE A 318 0.82 -17.90 3.06
N VAL A 319 2.08 -18.18 3.39
CA VAL A 319 2.65 -18.08 4.76
C VAL A 319 3.46 -16.80 5.00
N ASP A 320 3.53 -15.88 4.02
CA ASP A 320 4.27 -14.62 4.13
C ASP A 320 3.56 -13.61 5.05
N GLU A 321 3.92 -13.62 6.33
CA GLU A 321 3.44 -12.68 7.36
C GLU A 321 4.06 -11.26 7.26
N THR A 322 4.78 -10.92 6.19
CA THR A 322 5.44 -9.60 6.01
C THR A 322 4.49 -8.41 6.19
N TRP A 323 3.20 -8.57 5.85
CA TRP A 323 2.19 -7.51 5.98
C TRP A 323 1.39 -7.54 7.27
N GLU A 324 1.13 -8.73 7.83
CA GLU A 324 0.29 -8.94 9.01
C GLU A 324 0.58 -10.33 9.61
N PRO A 325 0.64 -10.49 10.95
CA PRO A 325 0.93 -11.77 11.60
C PRO A 325 -0.32 -12.67 11.69
N TYR A 326 -0.85 -13.11 10.54
CA TYR A 326 -2.09 -13.90 10.45
C TYR A 326 -1.93 -15.40 10.79
N ILE A 327 -0.73 -15.86 11.13
CA ILE A 327 -0.43 -17.18 11.73
C ILE A 327 0.06 -16.99 13.17
N THR A 328 1.08 -16.15 13.38
CA THR A 328 1.75 -15.95 14.68
C THR A 328 0.97 -15.07 15.64
N GLY A 329 0.12 -14.17 15.14
CA GLY A 329 -0.80 -13.33 15.92
C GLY A 329 -2.25 -13.83 15.95
N ALA A 330 -2.56 -14.95 15.27
CA ALA A 330 -3.93 -15.46 15.17
C ALA A 330 -4.40 -16.19 16.45
N THR A 331 -5.60 -15.85 16.90
CA THR A 331 -6.33 -16.63 17.92
C THR A 331 -6.67 -18.03 17.40
N ASP A 332 -7.02 -18.95 18.29
CA ASP A 332 -7.36 -20.33 17.93
C ASP A 332 -8.51 -20.39 16.91
N ASP A 333 -9.53 -19.55 17.10
CA ASP A 333 -10.71 -19.51 16.22
C ASP A 333 -10.39 -18.87 14.86
N MET A 334 -9.54 -17.83 14.83
CA MET A 334 -9.02 -17.28 13.58
C MET A 334 -8.24 -18.33 12.79
N LEU A 335 -7.41 -19.11 13.48
CA LEU A 335 -6.58 -20.14 12.85
C LEU A 335 -7.42 -21.32 12.34
N ARG A 336 -8.39 -21.81 13.12
CA ARG A 336 -9.37 -22.82 12.67
C ARG A 336 -10.14 -22.35 11.45
N PHE A 337 -10.65 -21.12 11.49
CA PHE A 337 -11.38 -20.51 10.38
C PHE A 337 -10.52 -20.44 9.11
N SER A 338 -9.27 -19.98 9.22
CA SER A 338 -8.41 -19.76 8.06
C SER A 338 -8.01 -21.07 7.38
N ILE A 339 -7.73 -22.14 8.14
CA ILE A 339 -7.33 -23.45 7.59
C ILE A 339 -8.49 -24.44 7.36
N GLY A 340 -9.72 -24.01 7.65
CA GLY A 340 -10.94 -24.75 7.32
C GLY A 340 -11.38 -25.80 8.34
N LEU A 341 -10.83 -25.80 9.55
CA LEU A 341 -11.20 -26.73 10.64
C LEU A 341 -12.61 -26.46 11.22
N ALA A 342 -13.09 -27.40 12.04
CA ALA A 342 -14.21 -27.22 12.95
C ALA A 342 -13.81 -26.33 14.15
N ALA A 343 -14.80 -25.85 14.91
CA ALA A 343 -14.60 -24.90 16.01
C ALA A 343 -13.90 -25.53 17.23
N ASP A 344 -14.08 -26.83 17.42
CA ASP A 344 -13.60 -27.66 18.52
C ASP A 344 -12.33 -28.46 18.17
N ASP A 345 -11.89 -28.45 16.91
CA ASP A 345 -10.70 -29.17 16.47
C ASP A 345 -9.45 -28.77 17.28
N PRO A 346 -8.63 -29.73 17.75
CA PRO A 346 -7.49 -29.46 18.60
C PRO A 346 -6.37 -28.76 17.82
N LEU A 347 -5.85 -27.67 18.40
CA LEU A 347 -4.66 -26.97 17.90
C LEU A 347 -3.45 -27.22 18.82
N PRO A 348 -2.23 -27.32 18.27
CA PRO A 348 -1.03 -27.38 19.08
C PRO A 348 -0.91 -26.12 19.96
N GLN A 349 -0.61 -26.32 21.24
CA GLN A 349 -0.50 -25.22 22.22
C GLN A 349 0.93 -24.63 22.30
N GLN A 350 1.95 -25.41 21.92
CA GLN A 350 3.33 -24.93 21.88
C GLN A 350 3.55 -24.00 20.68
N PRO A 351 4.01 -22.73 20.86
CA PRO A 351 4.00 -21.72 19.80
C PRO A 351 4.73 -22.11 18.52
N GLN A 352 5.91 -22.73 18.60
CA GLN A 352 6.65 -23.17 17.42
C GLN A 352 5.96 -24.32 16.68
N THR A 353 5.40 -25.28 17.42
CA THR A 353 4.66 -26.42 16.85
C THR A 353 3.36 -25.96 16.20
N ARG A 354 2.64 -25.03 16.86
CA ARG A 354 1.43 -24.36 16.32
C ARG A 354 1.73 -23.64 15.02
N ARG A 355 2.82 -22.85 14.99
CA ARG A 355 3.26 -22.13 13.80
C ARG A 355 3.55 -23.09 12.65
N ARG A 356 4.38 -24.12 12.84
CA ARG A 356 4.70 -25.09 11.78
C ARG A 356 3.46 -25.85 11.29
N PHE A 357 2.57 -26.24 12.20
CA PHE A 357 1.29 -26.86 11.86
C PHE A 357 0.43 -25.93 10.99
N ALA A 358 0.31 -24.66 11.38
CA ALA A 358 -0.40 -23.65 10.61
C ALA A 358 0.24 -23.39 9.24
N GLU A 359 1.56 -23.19 9.18
CA GLU A 359 2.30 -23.00 7.92
C GLU A 359 2.06 -24.18 6.97
N GLN A 360 2.22 -25.42 7.43
CA GLN A 360 1.92 -26.62 6.64
C GLN A 360 0.46 -26.64 6.18
N LYS A 361 -0.49 -26.39 7.09
CA LYS A 361 -1.91 -26.36 6.75
C LYS A 361 -2.30 -25.23 5.80
N TYR A 362 -1.57 -24.12 5.76
CA TYR A 362 -1.72 -23.08 4.75
C TYR A 362 -1.13 -23.56 3.40
N THR A 363 0.06 -24.14 3.37
CA THR A 363 0.67 -24.65 2.13
C THR A 363 -0.11 -25.80 1.48
N ASP A 364 -0.75 -26.64 2.29
CA ASP A 364 -1.64 -27.73 1.84
C ASP A 364 -2.87 -27.22 1.08
N LYS A 365 -3.23 -25.93 1.25
CA LYS A 365 -4.41 -25.30 0.63
C LYS A 365 -4.14 -24.75 -0.77
N VAL A 366 -2.88 -24.63 -1.17
CA VAL A 366 -2.50 -23.98 -2.42
C VAL A 366 -2.75 -24.92 -3.60
N LEU A 367 -3.31 -24.38 -4.68
CA LEU A 367 -3.59 -25.10 -5.91
C LEU A 367 -2.89 -24.42 -7.10
N ASP A 368 -2.67 -25.16 -8.19
CA ASP A 368 -2.24 -24.58 -9.46
C ASP A 368 -3.43 -24.05 -10.28
N PHE A 369 -3.18 -22.93 -10.98
CA PHE A 369 -4.12 -22.39 -11.96
C PHE A 369 -4.03 -23.13 -13.30
N THR A 370 -5.17 -23.59 -13.83
CA THR A 370 -5.25 -24.19 -15.17
C THR A 370 -5.07 -23.14 -16.28
N ALA A 371 -4.75 -23.57 -17.51
CA ALA A 371 -4.64 -22.66 -18.65
C ALA A 371 -5.97 -21.92 -18.95
N GLY A 372 -7.11 -22.59 -18.73
CA GLY A 372 -8.44 -21.99 -18.88
C GLY A 372 -8.70 -20.90 -17.84
N GLU A 373 -8.38 -21.15 -16.57
CA GLU A 373 -8.50 -20.17 -15.48
C GLU A 373 -7.60 -18.94 -15.71
N LYS A 374 -6.33 -19.15 -16.09
CA LYS A 374 -5.40 -18.06 -16.44
C LYS A 374 -5.96 -17.19 -17.57
N THR A 375 -6.56 -17.82 -18.58
CA THR A 375 -7.19 -17.12 -19.72
C THR A 375 -8.42 -16.32 -19.28
N LEU A 376 -9.31 -16.93 -18.49
CA LEU A 376 -10.51 -16.29 -17.95
C LEU A 376 -10.16 -15.07 -17.08
N LEU A 377 -9.27 -15.25 -16.10
CA LEU A 377 -8.84 -14.17 -15.20
C LEU A 377 -8.10 -13.06 -15.94
N THR A 378 -7.29 -13.38 -16.96
CA THR A 378 -6.69 -12.38 -17.85
C THR A 378 -7.75 -11.53 -18.54
N GLY A 379 -8.78 -12.14 -19.10
CA GLY A 379 -9.91 -11.44 -19.72
C GLY A 379 -10.72 -10.60 -18.72
N MET A 380 -10.94 -11.11 -17.50
CA MET A 380 -11.61 -10.38 -16.43
C MET A 380 -10.83 -9.14 -16.00
N VAL A 381 -9.50 -9.25 -15.83
CA VAL A 381 -8.62 -8.10 -15.53
C VAL A 381 -8.71 -7.07 -16.65
N GLN A 382 -8.58 -7.46 -17.92
CA GLN A 382 -8.70 -6.53 -19.06
C GLN A 382 -10.06 -5.82 -19.10
N ARG A 383 -11.16 -6.55 -18.87
CA ARG A 383 -12.51 -5.97 -18.81
C ARG A 383 -12.66 -5.00 -17.64
N LEU A 384 -12.13 -5.35 -16.47
CA LEU A 384 -12.11 -4.47 -15.30
C LEU A 384 -11.32 -3.19 -15.57
N GLN A 385 -10.13 -3.30 -16.19
CA GLN A 385 -9.30 -2.16 -16.58
C GLN A 385 -10.06 -1.21 -17.52
N ALA A 386 -10.78 -1.74 -18.51
CA ALA A 386 -11.62 -0.94 -19.41
C ALA A 386 -12.78 -0.24 -18.68
N LEU A 387 -13.43 -0.92 -17.73
CA LEU A 387 -14.56 -0.38 -16.96
C LEU A 387 -14.16 0.74 -15.99
N ILE A 388 -13.03 0.60 -15.28
CA ILE A 388 -12.63 1.54 -14.22
C ILE A 388 -11.56 2.55 -14.64
N GLY A 389 -10.87 2.34 -15.77
CA GLY A 389 -9.66 3.10 -16.13
C GLY A 389 -9.85 4.61 -16.29
N SER A 390 -11.02 5.06 -16.74
CA SER A 390 -11.36 6.49 -16.83
C SER A 390 -11.63 7.13 -15.47
N SER A 391 -12.28 6.39 -14.56
CA SER A 391 -12.74 6.90 -13.26
C SER A 391 -11.69 6.77 -12.16
N TRP A 392 -10.87 5.71 -12.23
CA TRP A 392 -9.92 5.29 -11.21
C TRP A 392 -8.58 4.89 -11.84
N PRO A 393 -7.90 5.76 -12.62
CA PRO A 393 -6.76 5.39 -13.46
C PRO A 393 -5.55 4.79 -12.74
N GLY A 394 -5.45 4.91 -11.40
CA GLY A 394 -4.39 4.28 -10.60
C GLY A 394 -4.63 2.79 -10.30
N VAL A 395 -5.87 2.40 -10.00
CA VAL A 395 -6.24 1.01 -9.61
C VAL A 395 -5.88 -0.04 -10.68
N PRO A 396 -6.28 0.11 -11.97
CA PRO A 396 -5.99 -0.89 -13.00
C PRO A 396 -4.49 -1.04 -13.30
N ARG A 397 -3.68 -0.06 -12.89
CA ARG A 397 -2.24 -0.04 -13.12
C ARG A 397 -1.46 -0.83 -12.07
N LEU A 398 -2.02 -1.10 -10.89
CA LEU A 398 -1.37 -1.93 -9.86
C LEU A 398 -1.09 -3.35 -10.38
N PRO A 399 -0.11 -4.07 -9.79
CA PRO A 399 0.08 -5.49 -10.08
C PRO A 399 -1.15 -6.32 -9.66
N TRP A 400 -1.50 -7.27 -10.51
CA TRP A 400 -2.54 -8.28 -10.33
C TRP A 400 -1.86 -9.63 -10.17
N HIS A 401 -1.48 -9.99 -8.94
CA HIS A 401 -0.78 -11.23 -8.64
C HIS A 401 -1.74 -12.20 -7.96
N PHE A 402 -2.07 -13.30 -8.62
CA PHE A 402 -3.06 -14.25 -8.16
C PHE A 402 -2.42 -15.49 -7.54
N VAL A 403 -2.97 -15.92 -6.40
CA VAL A 403 -2.74 -17.20 -5.73
C VAL A 403 -4.07 -17.97 -5.73
N LYS A 404 -4.05 -19.24 -6.12
CA LYS A 404 -5.21 -20.14 -6.03
C LYS A 404 -5.15 -20.95 -4.75
N VAL A 405 -6.29 -21.10 -4.09
CA VAL A 405 -6.45 -21.92 -2.88
C VAL A 405 -7.68 -22.82 -3.01
N ASP A 406 -7.79 -23.86 -2.19
CA ASP A 406 -9.03 -24.63 -2.08
C ASP A 406 -10.19 -23.81 -1.46
N GLY A 407 -11.43 -24.24 -1.70
CA GLY A 407 -12.63 -23.57 -1.18
C GLY A 407 -12.84 -23.65 0.34
N THR A 408 -11.99 -24.36 1.08
CA THR A 408 -12.06 -24.43 2.55
C THR A 408 -11.22 -23.35 3.22
N PHE A 409 -10.16 -22.87 2.55
CA PHE A 409 -9.31 -21.79 3.05
C PHE A 409 -10.10 -20.50 3.21
N CYS A 410 -10.13 -19.95 4.43
CA CYS A 410 -10.97 -18.80 4.80
C CYS A 410 -12.44 -18.95 4.33
N LYS A 411 -12.97 -20.19 4.34
CA LYS A 411 -14.30 -20.57 3.82
C LYS A 411 -14.59 -20.09 2.38
N GLY A 412 -13.56 -20.07 1.52
CA GLY A 412 -13.69 -19.73 0.10
C GLY A 412 -13.79 -18.23 -0.19
N MET A 413 -13.57 -17.36 0.80
CA MET A 413 -13.64 -15.92 0.58
C MET A 413 -12.40 -15.39 -0.14
N ALA A 414 -12.60 -14.75 -1.29
CA ALA A 414 -11.56 -14.02 -2.00
C ALA A 414 -11.04 -12.84 -1.14
N HIS A 415 -9.73 -12.72 -1.02
CA HIS A 415 -9.10 -11.68 -0.20
C HIS A 415 -7.69 -11.31 -0.69
N THR A 416 -7.09 -10.29 -0.10
CA THR A 416 -5.73 -9.83 -0.42
C THR A 416 -4.80 -9.97 0.77
N ARG A 417 -3.56 -10.41 0.54
CA ARG A 417 -2.46 -10.28 1.51
C ARG A 417 -1.29 -9.60 0.82
N GLY A 418 -0.99 -8.38 1.25
CA GLY A 418 -0.02 -7.53 0.56
C GLY A 418 -0.41 -7.25 -0.90
N LEU A 419 0.48 -7.60 -1.83
CA LEU A 419 0.27 -7.47 -3.27
C LEU A 419 -0.41 -8.70 -3.91
N SER A 420 -0.65 -9.76 -3.14
CA SER A 420 -1.21 -11.03 -3.62
C SER A 420 -2.71 -11.11 -3.38
N ILE A 421 -3.45 -11.58 -4.40
CA ILE A 421 -4.89 -11.79 -4.42
C ILE A 421 -5.15 -13.30 -4.31
N PHE A 422 -5.77 -13.74 -3.23
CA PHE A 422 -6.12 -15.13 -2.96
C PHE A 422 -7.54 -15.40 -3.47
N LEU A 423 -7.67 -16.38 -4.36
CA LEU A 423 -8.95 -16.81 -4.95
C LEU A 423 -9.15 -18.30 -4.69
N SER A 424 -10.34 -18.68 -4.21
CA SER A 424 -10.74 -20.08 -4.15
C SER A 424 -10.96 -20.64 -5.57
N GLY A 425 -10.48 -21.86 -5.80
CA GLY A 425 -10.77 -22.66 -6.99
C GLY A 425 -12.19 -23.24 -7.01
#